data_AF-A0A958UAA2-F1
#
_entry.id   AF-A0A958UAA2-F1
#
_cell.length_a   1.000
_cell.length_b   1.000
_cell.length_c   1.000
_cell.angle_alpha   90.00
_cell.angle_beta   90.00
_cell.angle_gamma   90.00
#
_symmetry.space_group_name_H-M   'P 1'
#
loop_
_entity.id
_entity.type
_entity.pdbx_description
1 polymer ?
#
loop_
_entity_poly.entity_id
_entity_poly.type
_entity_poly.pdbx_seq_one_letter_code
_entity_poly.pdbx_strand_id
1 'polypeptide(L)'
;MKARLLNIGLLLSSLIGYLEWGGDKKMFLFQIEGEVLSKLFTDPLGILHPLTILPLFGQLLLIISLFQKKPNKLLTYIGLGCISILMALIFFVGLISLNYKTILSAIPFLVIAIWTIKYRRTNG
;
A
#
# COMPACT_ATOMS: atom_id res chain seq x y z
N MET A 1 2.77 21.40 3.14
CA MET A 1 2.66 20.93 1.74
C MET A 1 3.43 19.62 1.50
N LYS A 2 4.73 19.53 1.80
CA LYS A 2 5.55 18.31 1.61
C LYS A 2 4.94 17.02 2.19
N ALA A 3 4.44 17.08 3.43
CA ALA A 3 3.75 15.95 4.09
C ALA A 3 2.55 15.40 3.29
N ARG A 4 1.77 16.27 2.64
CA ARG A 4 0.61 15.88 1.83
C ARG A 4 1.07 15.19 0.55
N LEU A 5 2.11 15.73 -0.09
CA LEU A 5 2.71 15.14 -1.29
C LEU A 5 3.27 13.74 -1.03
N LEU A 6 3.92 13.54 0.12
CA LEU A 6 4.40 12.23 0.53
C LEU A 6 3.25 11.24 0.73
N ASN A 7 2.16 11.64 1.39
CA ASN A 7 0.99 10.79 1.56
C ASN A 7 0.31 10.44 0.22
N ILE A 8 0.27 11.38 -0.74
CA ILE A 8 -0.18 11.10 -2.11
C ILE A 8 0.77 10.09 -2.80
N GLY A 9 2.08 10.30 -2.66
CA GLY A 9 3.09 9.39 -3.19
C GLY A 9 2.93 7.97 -2.64
N LEU A 10 2.65 7.81 -1.35
CA LEU A 10 2.37 6.51 -0.73
C LEU A 10 1.13 5.84 -1.32
N LEU A 11 0.04 6.59 -1.51
CA LEU A 11 -1.17 6.05 -2.13
C LEU A 11 -0.89 5.57 -3.56
N LEU A 12 -0.35 6.44 -4.42
CA LEU A 12 -0.09 6.11 -5.82
C LEU A 12 0.92 4.96 -5.97
N SER A 13 1.98 4.95 -5.17
CA SER A 13 2.99 3.89 -5.22
C SER A 13 2.51 2.56 -4.63
N SER A 14 1.50 2.57 -3.74
CA SER A 14 0.90 1.32 -3.27
C SER A 14 0.08 0.61 -4.34
N LEU A 15 -0.56 1.37 -5.24
CA LEU A 15 -1.43 0.83 -6.29
C LEU A 15 -0.66 0.14 -7.44
N ILE A 16 0.59 0.54 -7.67
CA ILE A 16 1.43 0.02 -8.76
C ILE A 16 2.14 -1.29 -8.42
N GLY A 17 2.02 -1.79 -7.18
CA GLY A 17 2.60 -3.08 -6.82
C GLY A 17 2.06 -4.19 -7.73
N TYR A 18 2.92 -5.09 -8.16
CA TYR A 18 2.61 -6.13 -9.12
C TYR A 18 2.94 -7.50 -8.51
N LEU A 19 1.98 -8.40 -8.55
CA LEU A 19 2.13 -9.73 -7.98
C LEU A 19 1.89 -10.78 -9.06
N GLU A 20 2.88 -11.67 -9.23
CA GLU A 20 2.78 -12.90 -10.00
C GLU A 20 2.80 -14.07 -9.01
N TRP A 21 1.80 -14.97 -9.07
CA TRP A 21 1.71 -16.13 -8.21
C TRP A 21 0.99 -17.30 -8.90
N GLY A 22 1.23 -18.53 -8.45
CA GLY A 22 0.51 -19.71 -8.95
C GLY A 22 0.68 -19.99 -10.45
N GLY A 23 1.81 -19.61 -11.05
CA GLY A 23 2.16 -19.85 -12.45
C GLY A 23 1.51 -18.86 -13.43
N ASP A 24 0.18 -18.85 -13.48
CA ASP A 24 -0.58 -18.09 -14.50
C ASP A 24 -1.26 -16.83 -13.96
N LYS A 25 -1.32 -16.64 -12.63
CA LYS A 25 -1.96 -15.47 -12.04
C LYS A 25 -0.98 -14.32 -11.93
N LYS A 26 -1.36 -13.20 -12.53
CA LYS A 26 -0.59 -11.97 -12.50
C LYS A 26 -1.51 -10.77 -12.45
N MET A 27 -1.27 -9.86 -11.52
CA MET A 27 -2.18 -8.76 -11.31
C MET A 27 -1.48 -7.60 -10.60
N PHE A 28 -1.85 -6.37 -10.97
CA PHE A 28 -1.48 -5.19 -10.21
C PHE A 28 -2.38 -5.04 -8.97
N LEU A 29 -1.86 -4.40 -7.93
CA LEU A 29 -2.59 -4.19 -6.69
C LEU A 29 -3.87 -3.37 -6.90
N PHE A 30 -3.87 -2.35 -7.76
CA PHE A 30 -5.12 -1.62 -8.06
C PHE A 30 -6.21 -2.52 -8.66
N GLN A 31 -5.84 -3.55 -9.43
CA GLN A 31 -6.79 -4.51 -10.00
C GLN A 31 -7.30 -5.46 -8.90
N ILE A 32 -6.39 -5.96 -8.05
CA ILE A 32 -6.74 -6.79 -6.89
C ILE A 32 -7.69 -6.04 -5.97
N GLU A 33 -7.39 -4.78 -5.65
CA GLU A 33 -8.25 -3.91 -4.85
C GLU A 33 -9.61 -3.69 -5.50
N GLY A 34 -9.65 -3.46 -6.82
CA GLY A 34 -10.91 -3.36 -7.57
C GLY A 34 -11.77 -4.62 -7.46
N GLU A 35 -11.16 -5.81 -7.56
CA GLU A 35 -11.86 -7.07 -7.34
C GLU A 35 -12.35 -7.22 -5.90
N VAL A 36 -11.52 -6.87 -4.91
CA VAL A 36 -11.89 -6.91 -3.49
C VAL A 36 -13.06 -5.97 -3.21
N LEU A 37 -13.02 -4.74 -3.74
CA LEU A 37 -14.10 -3.76 -3.61
C LEU A 37 -15.38 -4.22 -4.31
N SER A 38 -15.29 -4.84 -5.48
CA SER A 38 -16.47 -5.40 -6.15
C SER A 38 -17.06 -6.56 -5.34
N LYS A 39 -16.22 -7.45 -4.82
CA LYS A 39 -16.67 -8.61 -4.06
C LYS A 39 -17.23 -8.21 -2.70
N LEU A 40 -16.80 -7.10 -2.11
CA LEU A 40 -17.36 -6.59 -0.84
C LEU A 40 -18.89 -6.42 -0.89
N PHE A 41 -19.45 -6.17 -2.08
CA PHE A 41 -20.89 -6.05 -2.30
C PHE A 41 -21.59 -7.36 -2.67
N THR A 42 -20.87 -8.41 -3.07
CA THR A 42 -21.44 -9.67 -3.55
C THR A 42 -21.18 -10.87 -2.64
N ASP A 43 -19.99 -10.95 -2.03
CA ASP A 43 -19.58 -11.99 -1.08
C ASP A 43 -18.59 -11.42 -0.04
N PRO A 44 -19.07 -10.59 0.91
CA PRO A 44 -18.21 -9.91 1.87
C PRO A 44 -17.41 -10.86 2.75
N LEU A 45 -17.98 -12.01 3.15
CA LEU A 45 -17.31 -12.97 4.03
C LEU A 45 -16.11 -13.64 3.36
N GLY A 46 -16.19 -13.90 2.04
CA GLY A 46 -15.12 -14.53 1.27
C GLY A 46 -13.85 -13.69 1.10
N ILE A 47 -13.88 -12.40 1.44
CA ILE A 47 -12.75 -11.46 1.22
C ILE A 47 -12.26 -10.85 2.53
N LEU A 48 -12.83 -11.26 3.67
CA LEU A 48 -12.35 -10.86 4.99
C LEU A 48 -11.05 -11.60 5.32
N HIS A 49 -9.95 -11.10 4.76
CA HIS A 49 -8.60 -11.57 5.06
C HIS A 49 -7.76 -10.42 5.60
N PRO A 50 -6.88 -10.61 6.59
CA PRO A 50 -6.04 -9.53 7.12
C PRO A 50 -5.24 -8.80 6.03
N LEU A 51 -4.70 -9.54 5.06
CA LEU A 51 -3.91 -8.97 3.95
C LEU A 51 -4.74 -8.25 2.88
N THR A 52 -6.07 -8.33 2.89
CA THR A 52 -6.95 -7.53 2.02
C THR A 52 -7.49 -6.32 2.77
N ILE A 53 -7.91 -6.48 4.02
CA ILE A 53 -8.50 -5.41 4.83
C ILE A 53 -7.44 -4.41 5.29
N LEU A 54 -6.29 -4.90 5.79
CA LEU A 54 -5.27 -4.04 6.38
C LEU A 54 -4.74 -2.99 5.40
N PRO A 55 -4.38 -3.31 4.14
CA PRO A 55 -3.90 -2.34 3.17
C PRO A 55 -4.98 -1.33 2.77
N LEU A 56 -6.22 -1.78 2.54
CA LEU A 56 -7.35 -0.92 2.21
C LEU A 56 -7.64 0.07 3.35
N PHE A 57 -7.62 -0.40 4.59
CA PHE A 57 -7.74 0.46 5.77
C PHE A 57 -6.59 1.47 5.84
N GLY A 58 -5.37 1.04 5.54
CA GLY A 58 -4.21 1.92 5.50
C GLY A 58 -4.34 3.03 4.44
N GLN A 59 -4.81 2.70 3.25
CA GLN A 59 -5.10 3.66 2.19
C GLN A 59 -6.19 4.64 2.61
N LEU A 60 -7.27 4.16 3.23
CA LEU A 60 -8.34 5.01 3.75
C LEU A 60 -7.80 6.03 4.77
N LEU A 61 -6.94 5.61 5.72
CA LEU A 61 -6.33 6.51 6.69
C LEU A 61 -5.44 7.57 6.02
N LEU A 62 -4.66 7.17 5.00
CA LEU A 62 -3.87 8.12 4.22
C LEU A 62 -4.77 9.10 3.48
N ILE A 63 -5.86 8.66 2.85
CA ILE A 63 -6.83 9.53 2.18
C ILE A 63 -7.43 10.53 3.17
N ILE A 64 -7.92 10.07 4.34
CA ILE A 64 -8.45 10.95 5.40
C ILE A 64 -7.41 12.00 5.81
N SER A 65 -6.14 11.61 5.93
CA SER A 65 -5.07 12.54 6.31
C SER A 65 -4.82 13.64 5.27
N LEU A 66 -5.16 13.43 3.99
CA LEU A 66 -4.96 14.43 2.93
C LEU A 66 -5.91 15.61 3.06
N PHE A 67 -7.15 15.35 3.49
CA PHE A 67 -8.21 16.35 3.65
C PHE A 67 -8.08 17.19 4.94
N GLN A 68 -7.17 16.82 5.85
CA GLN A 68 -6.88 17.61 7.03
C GLN A 68 -6.07 18.87 6.68
N LYS A 69 -6.31 19.99 7.40
CA LYS A 69 -5.53 21.23 7.26
C LYS A 69 -4.02 20.98 7.38
N LYS A 70 -3.64 20.11 8.33
CA LYS A 70 -2.29 19.55 8.47
C LYS A 70 -2.42 18.03 8.54
N PRO A 71 -1.79 17.25 7.64
CA PRO A 71 -1.88 15.80 7.67
C PRO A 71 -1.37 15.23 9.00
N ASN A 72 -2.26 14.59 9.76
CA ASN A 72 -1.95 14.02 11.07
C ASN A 72 -0.86 12.93 10.95
N LYS A 73 0.16 13.02 11.80
CA LYS A 73 1.30 12.08 11.80
C LYS A 73 0.86 10.68 12.19
N LEU A 74 -0.03 10.53 13.17
CA LEU A 74 -0.50 9.24 13.64
C LEU A 74 -1.25 8.50 12.54
N LEU A 75 -2.20 9.17 11.87
CA LEU A 75 -2.91 8.61 10.71
C LEU A 75 -1.93 8.21 9.59
N THR A 76 -0.91 9.04 9.35
CA THR A 76 0.12 8.75 8.36
C THR A 76 0.92 7.49 8.75
N TYR A 77 1.35 7.36 10.00
CA TYR A 77 2.14 6.21 10.45
C TYR A 77 1.33 4.92 10.49
N ILE A 78 0.07 4.96 10.94
CA ILE A 78 -0.80 3.79 10.93
C ILE A 78 -1.08 3.38 9.49
N GLY A 79 -1.48 4.33 8.63
CA GLY A 79 -1.74 4.05 7.21
C GLY A 79 -0.51 3.51 6.48
N LEU A 80 0.65 4.12 6.71
CA LEU A 80 1.93 3.65 6.21
C LEU A 80 2.24 2.23 6.68
N GLY A 81 2.10 1.95 7.98
CA GLY A 81 2.42 0.64 8.55
C GLY A 81 1.55 -0.47 7.96
N CYS A 82 0.25 -0.23 7.87
CA CYS A 82 -0.72 -1.15 7.27
C CYS A 82 -0.35 -1.54 5.83
N ILE A 83 -0.04 -0.56 4.98
CA ILE A 83 0.32 -0.80 3.58
C ILE A 83 1.74 -1.40 3.48
N SER A 84 2.67 -0.96 4.33
CA SER A 84 4.06 -1.44 4.32
C SER A 84 4.18 -2.92 4.62
N ILE A 85 3.30 -3.47 5.48
CA ILE A 85 3.26 -4.91 5.75
C ILE A 85 2.99 -5.69 4.46
N LEU A 86 1.97 -5.28 3.68
CA LEU A 86 1.66 -5.93 2.41
C LEU A 86 2.80 -5.73 1.40
N MET A 87 3.29 -4.49 1.24
CA MET A 87 4.30 -4.18 0.23
C MET A 87 5.65 -4.86 0.52
N ALA A 88 6.03 -4.98 1.80
CA ALA A 88 7.21 -5.73 2.20
C ALA A 88 7.04 -7.22 1.92
N LEU A 89 5.84 -7.79 2.15
CA LEU A 89 5.56 -9.19 1.82
C LEU A 89 5.63 -9.43 0.30
N ILE A 90 5.05 -8.55 -0.51
CA ILE A 90 5.11 -8.64 -1.97
C ILE A 90 6.55 -8.56 -2.47
N PHE A 91 7.33 -7.62 -1.93
CA PHE A 91 8.76 -7.52 -2.24
C PHE A 91 9.51 -8.80 -1.86
N PHE A 92 9.25 -9.33 -0.67
CA PHE A 92 9.85 -10.58 -0.19
C PHE A 92 9.49 -11.80 -1.06
N VAL A 93 8.22 -11.94 -1.46
CA VAL A 93 7.78 -12.98 -2.40
C VAL A 93 8.48 -12.81 -3.75
N GLY A 94 8.63 -11.56 -4.22
CA GLY A 94 9.41 -11.25 -5.42
C GLY A 94 10.86 -11.72 -5.32
N LEU A 95 11.52 -11.52 -4.17
CA LEU A 95 12.89 -12.00 -3.93
C LEU A 95 12.98 -13.53 -3.95
N ILE A 96 12.10 -14.24 -3.25
CA ILE A 96 12.11 -15.72 -3.20
C ILE A 96 11.84 -16.31 -4.59
N SER A 97 10.90 -15.73 -5.33
CA SER A 97 10.54 -16.19 -6.67
C SER A 97 11.50 -15.70 -7.76
N LEU A 98 12.51 -14.89 -7.42
CA LEU A 98 13.40 -14.19 -8.36
C LEU A 98 12.62 -13.41 -9.43
N ASN A 99 11.44 -12.88 -9.08
CA ASN A 99 10.57 -12.15 -9.97
C ASN A 99 10.90 -10.66 -9.98
N TYR A 100 11.73 -10.24 -10.94
CA TYR A 100 12.16 -8.85 -11.06
C TYR A 100 10.99 -7.87 -11.25
N LYS A 101 9.87 -8.27 -11.87
CA LYS A 101 8.72 -7.38 -12.05
C LYS A 101 8.05 -7.07 -10.72
N THR A 102 7.83 -8.10 -9.90
CA THR A 102 7.28 -7.95 -8.55
C THR A 102 8.21 -7.13 -7.67
N ILE A 103 9.52 -7.43 -7.67
CA ILE A 103 10.53 -6.67 -6.91
C ILE A 103 10.51 -5.19 -7.32
N LEU A 104 10.67 -4.90 -8.61
CA LEU A 104 10.78 -3.53 -9.12
C LEU A 104 9.48 -2.73 -8.88
N SER A 105 8.32 -3.38 -8.95
CA SER A 105 7.03 -2.71 -8.71
C SER A 105 6.83 -2.27 -7.26
N ALA A 106 7.44 -2.97 -6.29
CA ALA A 106 7.31 -2.65 -4.87
C ALA A 106 8.32 -1.59 -4.39
N ILE A 107 9.44 -1.41 -5.11
CA ILE A 107 10.50 -0.45 -4.76
C ILE A 107 10.00 0.99 -4.64
N PRO A 108 9.20 1.55 -5.57
CA PRO A 108 8.74 2.93 -5.47
C PRO A 108 8.01 3.21 -4.15
N PHE A 109 7.16 2.27 -3.70
CA PHE A 109 6.49 2.39 -2.42
C PHE A 109 7.48 2.36 -1.25
N LEU A 110 8.40 1.39 -1.24
CA LEU A 110 9.39 1.25 -0.15
C LEU A 110 10.28 2.50 -0.02
N VAL A 111 10.69 3.08 -1.15
CA VAL A 111 11.48 4.32 -1.18
C VAL A 111 10.67 5.49 -0.60
N ILE A 112 9.43 5.69 -1.03
CA ILE A 112 8.58 6.77 -0.53
C ILE A 112 8.23 6.53 0.94
N ALA A 113 8.04 5.29 1.37
CA ALA A 113 7.81 4.91 2.76
C ALA A 113 8.97 5.33 3.66
N ILE A 114 10.20 4.92 3.33
CA ILE A 114 11.40 5.28 4.07
C ILE A 114 11.57 6.81 4.10
N TRP A 115 11.38 7.47 2.97
CA TRP A 115 11.50 8.92 2.90
C TRP A 115 10.43 9.62 3.76
N THR A 116 9.20 9.11 3.77
CA THR A 116 8.12 9.64 4.60
C THR A 116 8.43 9.53 6.08
N ILE A 117 8.93 8.37 6.53
CA ILE A 117 9.36 8.17 7.93
C ILE A 117 10.45 9.17 8.30
N LYS A 118 11.50 9.27 7.47
CA LYS A 118 12.61 10.20 7.72
C LYS A 118 12.13 11.65 7.79
N TYR A 119 11.30 12.08 6.83
CA TYR A 119 10.76 13.44 6.80
C TYR A 119 9.91 13.74 8.06
N ARG A 120 9.05 12.80 8.47
CA ARG A 120 8.15 12.96 9.62
C ARG A 120 8.86 12.92 10.97
N ARG A 121 10.00 12.21 11.06
CA ARG A 121 10.86 12.21 12.26
C ARG A 121 11.64 13.51 12.42
N THR A 122 12.11 14.11 11.32
CA THR A 122 12.92 15.35 11.38
C THR A 122 12.07 16.62 11.50
N ASN A 123 10.88 16.66 10.88
CA ASN A 123 10.01 17.85 10.84
C ASN A 123 8.77 17.71 11.73
N GLY A 124 8.86 16.82 12.72
CA GLY A 124 7.76 16.48 13.59
C GLY A 124 7.98 17.01 15.00
#